data_AF-A0A249P982-F1
#
_entry.id   AF-A0A249P982-F1
#
_cell.length_a   1.000
_cell.length_b   1.000
_cell.length_c   1.000
_cell.angle_alpha   90.00
_cell.angle_beta   90.00
_cell.angle_gamma   90.00
#
_symmetry.space_group_name_H-M   'P 1'
#
loop_
_entity.id
_entity.type
_entity.pdbx_description
1 polymer ?
#
loop_
_entity_poly.entity_id
_entity_poly.type
_entity_poly.pdbx_seq_one_letter_code
_entity_poly.pdbx_strand_id
1 'polypeptide(L)'
;MLKQTPSWNDISHRKAMYMWAGGASQSEIANALGMTTCQVAGRMNRNRDDFPKRNPEATKTDGKPIAPRKNSVWTEARLSTAANLWKAGWTEEEVADALDVSKAAFVQVKKRYKPMFSVDRSKQYRPRKPRLDIPDNLDELFEQSEGKAAADGRRFILAGVEPVAFVDLRLNQCRFPVSSPDSPNGPTMPCCGAPRAEGRPYCAAHAAVSRRTA
;
A
#
# COMPACT_ATOMS: atom_id res chain seq x y z
N MET A 1 15.24 -6.78 13.71
CA MET A 1 14.99 -5.79 14.76
C MET A 1 13.52 -5.46 14.67
N LEU A 2 12.73 -5.75 15.71
CA LEU A 2 11.36 -5.25 15.78
C LEU A 2 11.49 -3.73 15.71
N LYS A 3 11.06 -3.13 14.60
CA LYS A 3 10.93 -1.67 14.55
C LYS A 3 9.91 -1.35 15.63
N GLN A 4 10.37 -0.84 16.76
CA GLN A 4 9.47 -0.41 17.83
C GLN A 4 8.48 0.52 17.17
N THR A 5 7.20 0.16 17.22
CA THR A 5 6.17 1.04 16.71
C THR A 5 6.21 2.27 17.60
N PRO A 6 6.48 3.47 17.04
CA PRO A 6 6.53 4.68 17.84
C PRO A 6 5.16 4.84 18.49
N SER A 7 5.16 4.71 19.82
CA SER A 7 3.98 4.77 20.66
C SER A 7 3.92 6.13 21.34
N TRP A 8 2.72 6.52 21.74
CA TRP A 8 2.52 7.76 22.48
C TRP A 8 3.01 7.61 23.92
N ASN A 9 4.04 8.36 24.24
CA ASN A 9 4.51 8.62 25.60
C ASN A 9 4.49 10.13 25.89
N ASP A 10 4.72 10.51 27.15
CA ASP A 10 4.65 11.91 27.60
C ASP A 10 5.62 12.84 26.85
N ILE A 11 6.75 12.30 26.38
CA ILE A 11 7.74 13.04 25.60
C ILE A 11 7.17 13.36 24.21
N SER A 12 6.62 12.34 23.53
CA SER A 12 6.00 12.50 22.21
C SER A 12 4.78 13.41 22.25
N HIS A 13 4.00 13.37 23.35
CA HIS A 13 2.83 14.22 23.55
C HIS A 13 3.24 15.68 23.73
N ARG A 14 4.20 15.98 24.63
CA ARG A 14 4.74 17.33 24.81
C ARG A 14 5.42 17.87 23.56
N LYS A 15 6.16 17.03 22.83
CA LYS A 15 6.80 17.40 21.56
C LYS A 15 5.72 17.75 20.51
N ALA A 16 4.64 16.97 20.42
CA ALA A 16 3.51 17.29 19.56
C ALA A 16 2.84 18.61 19.94
N MET A 17 2.63 18.86 21.24
CA MET A 17 2.04 20.12 21.74
C MET A 17 2.91 21.33 21.36
N TYR A 18 4.22 21.23 21.60
CA TYR A 18 5.17 22.29 21.24
C TYR A 18 5.13 22.58 19.73
N MET A 19 5.19 21.54 18.89
CA MET A 19 5.11 21.69 17.44
C MET A 19 3.75 22.24 16.98
N TRP A 20 2.65 21.84 17.62
CA TRP A 20 1.32 22.34 17.31
C TRP A 20 1.14 23.80 17.67
N ALA A 21 1.65 24.24 18.83
CA ALA A 21 1.67 25.64 19.21
C ALA A 21 2.54 26.46 18.24
N GLY A 22 3.66 25.90 17.78
CA GLY A 22 4.54 26.50 16.78
C GLY A 22 4.04 26.48 15.33
N GLY A 23 2.79 26.07 15.07
CA GLY A 23 2.20 26.13 13.73
C GLY A 23 2.46 24.91 12.84
N ALA A 24 3.17 23.88 13.30
CA ALA A 24 3.43 22.69 12.49
C ALA A 24 2.13 21.94 12.13
N SER A 25 2.05 21.43 10.91
CA SER A 25 0.96 20.59 10.41
C SER A 25 0.97 19.18 11.03
N GLN A 26 -0.16 18.47 10.93
CA GLN A 26 -0.26 17.07 11.39
C GLN A 26 0.77 16.17 10.70
N SER A 27 1.09 16.44 9.43
CA SER A 27 2.10 15.71 8.66
C SER A 27 3.52 15.98 9.15
N GLU A 28 3.86 17.22 9.48
CA GLU A 28 5.18 17.56 10.03
C GLU A 28 5.38 16.96 11.42
N ILE A 29 4.34 16.99 12.26
CA ILE A 29 4.36 16.35 13.59
C ILE A 29 4.50 14.83 13.44
N ALA A 30 3.76 14.21 12.52
CA ALA A 30 3.87 12.78 12.24
C ALA A 30 5.30 12.40 11.82
N ASN A 31 5.89 13.15 10.90
CA ASN A 31 7.28 12.95 10.46
C ASN A 31 8.28 13.11 11.63
N ALA A 32 8.11 14.13 12.47
CA ALA A 32 9.00 14.40 13.58
C ALA A 32 8.89 13.40 14.75
N LEU A 33 7.79 12.65 14.82
CA LEU A 33 7.54 11.59 15.80
C LEU A 33 7.75 10.18 15.22
N GLY A 34 7.99 10.06 13.92
CA GLY A 34 8.01 8.77 13.22
C GLY A 34 6.65 8.06 13.20
N MET A 35 5.57 8.77 13.49
CA MET A 35 4.20 8.24 13.55
C MET A 35 3.47 8.48 12.23
N THR A 36 2.34 7.80 12.03
CA THR A 36 1.44 8.09 10.91
C THR A 36 0.61 9.35 11.18
N THR A 37 0.23 10.04 10.12
CA THR A 37 -0.65 11.22 10.19
C THR A 37 -1.98 10.90 10.87
N CYS A 38 -2.54 9.71 10.62
CA CYS A 38 -3.77 9.23 11.26
C CYS A 38 -3.60 9.04 12.78
N GLN A 39 -2.45 8.55 13.26
CA GLN A 39 -2.18 8.41 14.69
C GLN A 39 -2.11 9.78 15.39
N VAL A 40 -1.50 10.77 14.74
CA VAL A 40 -1.41 12.15 15.22
C VAL A 40 -2.79 12.83 15.20
N ALA A 41 -3.50 12.78 14.08
CA ALA A 41 -4.84 13.35 13.97
C ALA A 41 -5.80 12.75 15.01
N GLY A 42 -5.77 11.43 15.21
CA GLY A 42 -6.55 10.76 16.25
C GLY A 42 -6.21 11.24 17.66
N ARG A 43 -4.92 11.36 18.00
CA ARG A 43 -4.49 11.84 19.31
C ARG A 43 -4.94 13.28 19.56
N MET A 44 -4.75 14.18 18.59
CA MET A 44 -5.14 15.60 18.69
C MET A 44 -6.65 15.78 18.77
N ASN A 45 -7.42 14.94 18.07
CA ASN A 45 -8.87 15.02 18.11
C ASN A 45 -9.46 14.63 19.47
N ARG A 46 -8.79 13.73 20.21
CA ARG A 46 -9.20 13.31 21.56
C ARG A 46 -8.72 14.24 22.67
N ASN A 47 -7.60 14.92 22.45
CA ASN A 47 -7.00 15.84 23.43
C ASN A 47 -7.14 17.28 22.94
N ARG A 48 -8.39 17.77 22.84
CA ARG A 48 -8.64 19.11 22.29
C ARG A 48 -8.17 20.26 23.16
N ASP A 49 -8.04 20.05 24.46
CA ASP A 49 -7.52 21.06 25.39
C ASP A 49 -6.03 21.32 25.11
N ASP A 50 -5.26 20.27 24.81
CA ASP A 50 -3.85 20.37 24.43
C ASP A 50 -3.65 20.81 22.97
N PHE A 51 -4.63 20.51 22.11
CA PHE A 51 -4.60 20.74 20.67
C PHE A 51 -5.84 21.51 20.19
N PRO A 52 -5.96 22.81 20.53
CA PRO A 52 -7.10 23.62 20.14
C PRO A 52 -7.17 23.75 18.62
N LYS A 53 -8.40 23.87 18.09
CA LYS A 53 -8.62 24.08 16.65
C LYS A 53 -8.00 25.41 16.23
N ARG A 54 -7.14 25.38 15.22
CA ARG A 54 -6.64 26.60 14.58
C ARG A 54 -7.79 27.28 13.82
N ASN A 55 -7.78 28.61 13.80
CA ASN A 55 -8.68 29.36 12.95
C ASN A 55 -8.41 28.96 11.48
N PRO A 56 -9.42 28.52 10.71
CA PRO A 56 -9.26 28.16 9.30
C PRO A 56 -8.58 29.25 8.45
N GLU A 57 -8.69 30.52 8.84
CA GLU A 57 -8.01 31.67 8.22
C GLU A 57 -6.47 31.51 8.23
N ALA A 58 -5.91 30.91 9.28
CA ALA A 58 -4.47 30.77 9.51
C ALA A 58 -3.85 29.52 8.85
N THR A 59 -4.66 28.61 8.32
CA THR A 59 -4.20 27.34 7.69
C THR A 59 -3.96 27.42 6.19
N LYS A 60 -3.87 28.62 5.60
CA LYS A 60 -3.38 28.76 4.23
C LYS A 60 -1.90 28.35 4.23
N THR A 61 -1.61 27.13 3.78
CA THR A 61 -0.23 26.65 3.62
C THR A 61 0.54 27.60 2.71
N ASP A 62 1.70 28.05 3.17
CA ASP A 62 2.62 28.85 2.38
C ASP A 62 3.09 28.08 1.13
N GLY A 63 2.73 28.60 -0.04
CA GLY A 63 3.63 28.62 -1.19
C GLY A 63 3.75 27.39 -2.10
N LYS A 64 3.08 26.25 -1.88
CA LYS A 64 2.96 25.26 -2.98
C LYS A 64 1.76 25.64 -3.85
N PRO A 65 1.97 25.90 -5.17
CA PRO A 65 0.84 26.09 -6.07
C PRO A 65 0.01 24.82 -6.02
N ILE A 66 -1.20 24.90 -5.45
CA ILE A 66 -2.23 23.92 -5.71
C ILE A 66 -2.45 24.01 -7.22
N ALA A 67 -2.02 22.99 -7.96
CA ALA A 67 -2.27 22.92 -9.39
C ALA A 67 -3.75 23.27 -9.60
N PRO A 68 -4.07 24.23 -10.49
CA PRO A 68 -5.44 24.68 -10.66
C PRO A 68 -6.28 23.45 -10.95
N ARG A 69 -7.31 23.20 -10.12
CA ARG A 69 -8.25 22.12 -10.38
C ARG A 69 -8.86 22.41 -11.74
N LYS A 70 -8.54 21.60 -12.76
CA LYS A 70 -9.13 21.74 -14.10
C LYS A 70 -10.65 21.84 -13.94
N ASN A 71 -11.20 22.97 -14.39
CA ASN A 71 -12.62 23.24 -14.60
C ASN A 71 -13.58 22.77 -13.48
N SER A 72 -13.58 23.48 -12.34
CA SER A 72 -14.52 23.21 -11.23
C SER A 72 -15.94 23.77 -11.43
N VAL A 73 -16.18 24.57 -12.47
CA VAL A 73 -17.48 25.25 -12.66
C VAL A 73 -18.41 24.39 -13.52
N TRP A 74 -19.41 23.80 -12.88
CA TRP A 74 -20.50 23.09 -13.53
C TRP A 74 -21.66 24.03 -13.81
N THR A 75 -21.62 24.66 -14.99
CA THR A 75 -22.74 25.46 -15.53
C THR A 75 -23.89 24.55 -15.96
N GLU A 76 -25.12 25.06 -16.00
CA GLU A 76 -26.30 24.33 -16.49
C GLU A 76 -26.08 23.74 -17.90
N ALA A 77 -25.43 24.50 -18.79
CA ALA A 77 -25.08 24.02 -20.13
C ALA A 77 -24.15 22.78 -20.11
N ARG A 78 -23.19 22.71 -19.18
CA ARG A 78 -22.32 21.54 -19.02
C ARG A 78 -23.07 20.36 -18.42
N LEU A 79 -24.00 20.60 -17.49
CA LEU A 79 -24.84 19.55 -16.93
C LEU A 79 -25.75 18.94 -17.98
N SER A 80 -26.35 19.76 -18.84
CA SER A 80 -27.19 19.28 -19.93
C SER A 80 -26.39 18.51 -20.98
N THR A 81 -25.20 18.99 -21.38
CA THR A 81 -24.28 18.24 -22.25
C THR A 81 -23.90 16.90 -21.62
N ALA A 82 -23.52 16.89 -20.33
CA ALA A 82 -23.18 15.68 -19.62
C ALA A 82 -24.34 14.68 -19.54
N ALA A 83 -25.56 15.17 -19.27
CA ALA A 83 -26.76 14.34 -19.21
C ALA A 83 -27.11 13.75 -20.58
N ASN A 84 -26.91 14.51 -21.67
CA ASN A 84 -27.11 14.03 -23.04
C ASN A 84 -26.11 12.94 -23.42
N LEU A 85 -24.81 13.15 -23.14
CA LEU A 85 -23.76 12.14 -23.36
C LEU A 85 -24.03 10.87 -22.53
N TRP A 86 -24.44 11.05 -21.28
CA TRP A 86 -24.79 9.93 -20.41
C TRP A 86 -25.99 9.13 -20.92
N LYS A 87 -27.06 9.80 -21.38
CA LYS A 87 -28.23 9.17 -22.01
C LYS A 87 -27.87 8.46 -23.32
N ALA A 88 -26.91 8.99 -24.07
CA ALA A 88 -26.37 8.37 -25.28
C ALA A 88 -25.52 7.10 -25.00
N GLY A 89 -25.30 6.74 -23.73
CA GLY A 89 -24.61 5.51 -23.36
C GLY A 89 -23.09 5.65 -23.21
N TRP A 90 -22.56 6.86 -23.16
CA TRP A 90 -21.13 7.08 -22.93
C TRP A 90 -20.72 6.62 -21.52
N THR A 91 -19.48 6.20 -21.35
CA THR A 91 -18.89 5.82 -20.06
C THR A 91 -18.56 7.05 -19.22
N GLU A 92 -18.29 6.83 -17.92
CA GLU A 92 -17.90 7.93 -17.02
C GLU A 92 -16.57 8.59 -17.43
N GLU A 93 -15.68 7.81 -18.05
CA GLU A 93 -14.38 8.26 -18.55
C GLU A 93 -14.57 9.11 -19.79
N GLU A 94 -15.29 8.60 -20.79
CA GLU A 94 -15.55 9.34 -22.04
C GLU A 94 -16.34 10.63 -21.80
N VAL A 95 -17.32 10.64 -20.89
CA VAL A 95 -18.05 11.87 -20.53
C VAL A 95 -17.14 12.88 -19.84
N ALA A 96 -16.25 12.41 -18.96
CA ALA A 96 -15.32 13.29 -18.25
C ALA A 96 -14.30 13.91 -19.22
N ASP A 97 -13.78 13.10 -20.15
CA ASP A 97 -12.83 13.53 -21.17
C ASP A 97 -13.48 14.52 -22.16
N ALA A 98 -14.70 14.23 -22.62
CA ALA A 98 -15.46 15.12 -23.51
C ALA A 98 -15.76 16.50 -22.87
N LEU A 99 -15.84 16.56 -21.55
CA LEU A 99 -16.11 17.77 -20.79
C LEU A 99 -14.85 18.44 -20.24
N ASP A 100 -13.65 17.91 -20.50
CA ASP A 100 -12.37 18.34 -19.92
C ASP A 100 -12.45 18.52 -18.39
N VAL A 101 -12.95 17.49 -17.71
CA VAL A 101 -13.01 17.39 -16.24
C VAL A 101 -12.41 16.07 -15.78
N SER A 102 -11.99 16.00 -14.51
CA SER A 102 -11.59 14.71 -13.94
C SER A 102 -12.79 13.77 -13.79
N LYS A 103 -12.57 12.46 -13.98
CA LYS A 103 -13.57 11.41 -13.69
C LYS A 103 -14.18 11.56 -12.29
N ALA A 104 -13.36 11.88 -11.29
CA ALA A 104 -13.80 12.08 -9.92
C ALA A 104 -14.79 13.26 -9.79
N ALA A 105 -14.54 14.36 -10.49
CA ALA A 105 -15.45 15.51 -10.53
C ALA A 105 -16.79 15.13 -11.17
N PHE A 106 -16.77 14.43 -12.31
CA PHE A 106 -17.99 13.95 -12.97
C PHE A 106 -18.79 12.99 -12.07
N VAL A 107 -18.13 12.05 -11.40
CA VAL A 107 -18.79 11.13 -10.45
C VAL A 107 -19.48 11.87 -9.31
N GLN A 108 -18.88 12.94 -8.78
CA GLN A 108 -19.53 13.77 -7.75
C GLN A 108 -20.76 14.51 -8.29
N VAL A 109 -20.68 15.05 -9.50
CA VAL A 109 -21.82 15.69 -10.16
C VAL A 109 -22.95 14.72 -10.44
N LYS A 110 -22.64 13.53 -10.95
CA LYS A 110 -23.62 12.46 -11.16
C LYS A 110 -24.35 12.09 -9.87
N LYS A 111 -23.65 12.06 -8.73
CA LYS A 111 -24.25 11.83 -7.41
C LYS A 111 -25.15 12.99 -6.97
N ARG A 112 -24.72 14.23 -7.19
CA ARG A 112 -25.46 15.44 -6.81
C ARG A 112 -26.71 15.65 -7.64
N TYR A 113 -26.64 15.41 -8.95
CA TYR A 113 -27.74 15.58 -9.90
C TYR A 113 -28.33 14.22 -10.33
N LYS A 114 -28.44 13.28 -9.39
CA LYS A 114 -28.87 11.89 -9.64
C LYS A 114 -30.09 11.75 -10.56
N PRO A 115 -31.16 12.59 -10.46
CA PRO A 115 -32.33 12.47 -11.35
C PRO A 115 -32.02 12.68 -12.85
N MET A 116 -31.02 13.49 -13.19
CA MET A 116 -30.63 13.74 -14.59
C MET A 116 -29.82 12.59 -15.19
N PHE A 117 -29.20 11.78 -14.34
CA PHE A 117 -28.30 10.69 -14.72
C PHE A 117 -28.86 9.30 -14.33
N SER A 118 -30.10 9.22 -13.84
CA SER A 118 -30.78 7.97 -13.53
C SER A 118 -31.34 7.36 -14.82
N VAL A 119 -30.46 6.74 -15.60
CA VAL A 119 -30.85 5.87 -16.70
C VAL A 119 -30.69 4.44 -16.21
N ASP A 120 -31.68 3.58 -16.43
CA ASP A 120 -31.54 2.16 -16.16
C ASP A 120 -30.57 1.55 -17.19
N ARG A 121 -29.29 1.54 -16.83
CA ARG A 121 -28.22 0.95 -17.64
C ARG A 121 -28.00 -0.53 -17.31
N SER A 122 -28.86 -1.15 -16.49
CA SER A 122 -28.76 -2.59 -16.17
C SER A 122 -28.93 -3.47 -17.42
N LYS A 123 -29.64 -2.97 -18.43
CA LYS A 123 -29.82 -3.62 -19.73
C LYS A 123 -28.72 -3.32 -20.75
N GLN A 124 -27.83 -2.36 -20.49
CA GLN A 124 -26.73 -2.07 -21.41
C GLN A 124 -25.64 -3.11 -21.24
N TYR A 125 -25.42 -3.91 -22.30
CA TYR A 125 -24.35 -4.88 -22.37
C TYR A 125 -23.01 -4.18 -22.08
N ARG A 126 -22.38 -4.53 -20.96
CA ARG A 126 -20.98 -4.21 -20.72
C ARG A 126 -20.18 -5.35 -21.31
N PRO A 127 -19.31 -5.12 -22.33
CA PRO A 127 -18.35 -6.14 -22.70
C PRO A 127 -17.58 -6.50 -21.44
N ARG A 128 -17.66 -7.77 -21.04
CA ARG A 128 -16.81 -8.24 -19.95
C ARG A 128 -15.38 -7.93 -20.38
N LYS A 129 -14.56 -7.37 -19.47
CA LYS A 129 -13.12 -7.31 -19.72
C LYS A 129 -12.70 -8.68 -20.24
N PRO A 130 -11.89 -8.75 -21.32
CA PRO A 130 -11.38 -10.03 -21.82
C PRO A 130 -10.88 -10.80 -20.61
N ARG A 131 -11.48 -11.97 -20.35
CA ARG A 131 -10.92 -12.87 -19.38
C ARG A 131 -9.53 -13.15 -19.95
N LEU A 132 -8.48 -12.87 -19.19
CA LEU A 132 -7.15 -13.31 -19.60
C LEU A 132 -7.29 -14.80 -19.92
N ASP A 133 -6.87 -15.19 -21.12
CA ASP A 133 -6.94 -16.58 -21.54
C ASP A 133 -6.00 -17.37 -20.63
N ILE A 134 -6.58 -17.95 -19.58
CA ILE A 134 -5.89 -18.88 -18.71
C ILE A 134 -5.71 -20.13 -19.57
N PRO A 135 -4.47 -20.59 -19.82
CA PRO A 135 -4.25 -21.81 -20.57
C PRO A 135 -5.02 -22.97 -19.94
N ASP A 136 -5.67 -23.81 -20.75
CA ASP A 136 -6.39 -25.00 -20.26
C ASP A 136 -5.45 -26.00 -19.56
N ASN A 137 -4.14 -25.89 -19.82
CA ASN A 137 -3.10 -26.71 -19.20
C ASN A 137 -2.44 -26.02 -17.99
N LEU A 138 -3.17 -25.19 -17.25
CA LEU A 138 -2.63 -24.52 -16.06
C LEU A 138 -2.08 -25.52 -15.04
N ASP A 139 -2.76 -26.65 -14.87
CA ASP A 139 -2.33 -27.75 -13.98
C ASP A 139 -1.03 -28.41 -14.49
N GLU A 140 -0.93 -28.64 -15.81
CA GLU A 140 0.24 -29.22 -16.46
C GLU A 140 1.47 -28.28 -16.42
N LEU A 141 1.23 -26.96 -16.53
CA LEU A 141 2.24 -25.92 -16.35
C LEU A 141 2.71 -25.84 -14.89
N PHE A 142 1.83 -26.11 -13.92
CA PHE A 142 2.18 -26.18 -12.51
C PHE A 142 3.00 -27.44 -12.21
N GLU A 143 2.61 -28.60 -12.71
CA GLU A 143 3.36 -29.87 -12.59
C GLU A 143 4.75 -29.80 -13.24
N GLN A 144 4.87 -29.14 -14.40
CA GLN A 144 6.17 -28.88 -15.03
C GLN A 144 7.08 -27.96 -14.18
N SER A 145 6.50 -27.16 -13.28
CA SER A 145 7.25 -26.34 -12.32
C SER A 145 7.66 -27.12 -11.07
N GLU A 146 6.89 -28.13 -10.67
CA GLU A 146 7.19 -29.02 -9.53
C GLU A 146 8.31 -30.03 -9.84
N GLY A 147 8.72 -30.16 -11.10
CA GLY A 147 9.79 -31.06 -11.56
C GLY A 147 11.18 -30.44 -11.70
N LYS A 148 11.36 -29.12 -11.55
CA LYS A 148 12.73 -28.57 -11.41
C LYS A 148 13.21 -28.88 -10.01
N ALA A 149 13.82 -30.06 -9.85
CA ALA A 149 14.47 -30.55 -8.63
C ALA A 149 14.89 -29.36 -7.77
N ALA A 150 14.15 -29.14 -6.68
CA ALA A 150 14.42 -28.09 -5.72
C ALA A 150 15.89 -28.23 -5.34
N ALA A 151 16.73 -27.40 -5.94
CA ALA A 151 18.12 -27.79 -6.09
C ALA A 151 18.74 -27.89 -4.69
N ASP A 152 19.18 -29.10 -4.34
CA ASP A 152 19.40 -29.58 -2.96
C ASP A 152 19.93 -28.47 -2.05
N GLY A 153 19.14 -28.09 -1.04
CA GLY A 153 19.48 -27.01 -0.11
C GLY A 153 20.72 -27.31 0.72
N ARG A 154 21.12 -28.59 0.85
CA ARG A 154 22.33 -29.00 1.57
C ARG A 154 23.61 -28.40 0.98
N ARG A 155 23.63 -28.07 -0.31
CA ARG A 155 24.79 -27.41 -0.95
C ARG A 155 25.08 -26.00 -0.41
N PHE A 156 24.13 -25.43 0.33
CA PHE A 156 24.29 -24.14 0.97
C PHE A 156 24.68 -24.26 2.45
N ILE A 157 24.98 -25.45 2.97
CA ILE A 157 25.49 -25.60 4.32
C ILE A 157 26.90 -24.99 4.40
N LEU A 158 27.11 -24.13 5.40
CA LEU A 158 28.41 -23.51 5.66
C LEU A 158 29.26 -24.48 6.49
N ALA A 159 30.55 -24.59 6.17
CA ALA A 159 31.48 -25.43 6.94
C ALA A 159 31.51 -25.00 8.42
N GLY A 160 31.36 -25.96 9.33
CA GLY A 160 31.37 -25.71 10.77
C GLY A 160 30.08 -25.10 11.34
N VAL A 161 29.01 -25.00 10.56
CA VAL A 161 27.70 -24.55 11.03
C VAL A 161 26.70 -25.69 10.94
N GLU A 162 26.19 -26.13 12.08
CA GLU A 162 25.14 -27.14 12.16
C GLU A 162 23.77 -26.53 11.85
N PRO A 163 22.99 -27.10 10.91
CA PRO A 163 21.65 -26.63 10.61
C PRO A 163 20.72 -26.71 11.82
N VAL A 164 19.89 -25.69 11.98
CA VAL A 164 18.91 -25.57 13.07
C VAL A 164 17.51 -25.71 12.48
N ALA A 165 16.63 -26.45 13.15
CA ALA A 165 15.23 -26.55 12.74
C ALA A 165 14.56 -25.16 12.73
N PHE A 166 13.65 -24.93 11.78
CA PHE A 166 13.02 -23.63 11.60
C PHE A 166 12.36 -23.07 12.87
N VAL A 167 11.73 -23.94 13.68
CA VAL A 167 11.13 -23.57 14.97
C VAL A 167 12.14 -23.12 16.03
N ASP A 168 13.36 -23.65 15.98
CA ASP A 168 14.39 -23.40 17.00
C ASP A 168 15.26 -22.18 16.65
N LEU A 169 15.01 -21.54 15.50
CA LEU A 169 15.75 -20.36 15.06
C LEU A 169 15.47 -19.13 15.93
N ARG A 170 16.54 -18.62 16.53
CA ARG A 170 16.52 -17.34 17.25
C ARG A 170 16.53 -16.16 16.29
N LEU A 171 16.11 -15.00 16.80
CA LEU A 171 15.97 -13.78 16.01
C LEU A 171 17.27 -13.35 15.30
N ASN A 172 18.43 -13.69 15.85
CA ASN A 172 19.77 -13.36 15.32
C ASN A 172 20.37 -14.44 14.41
N GLN A 173 19.62 -15.49 14.04
CA GLN A 173 20.11 -16.60 13.22
C GLN A 173 19.56 -16.56 11.79
N CYS A 174 20.33 -17.12 10.86
CA CYS A 174 20.05 -17.19 9.43
C CYS A 174 18.88 -18.13 9.15
N ARG A 175 17.82 -17.62 8.51
CA ARG A 175 16.63 -18.39 8.14
C ARG A 175 16.68 -18.99 6.73
N PHE A 176 17.87 -19.14 6.16
CA PHE A 176 18.00 -19.69 4.82
C PHE A 176 17.74 -21.20 4.85
N PRO A 177 16.76 -21.74 4.09
CA PRO A 177 16.49 -23.17 4.05
C PRO A 177 17.67 -23.95 3.47
N VAL A 178 18.10 -24.99 4.18
CA VAL A 178 19.15 -25.93 3.73
C VAL A 178 18.61 -27.36 3.63
N SER A 179 17.29 -27.48 3.47
CA SER A 179 16.58 -28.75 3.30
C SER A 179 17.00 -29.49 2.04
N SER A 180 17.09 -30.82 2.12
CA SER A 180 17.09 -31.66 0.92
C SER A 180 15.66 -31.83 0.40
N PRO A 181 15.49 -32.30 -0.84
CA PRO A 181 14.17 -32.60 -1.41
C PRO A 181 13.34 -33.56 -0.54
N ASP A 182 14.01 -34.44 0.21
CA ASP A 182 13.40 -35.44 1.10
C ASP A 182 13.13 -34.91 2.51
N SER A 183 13.54 -33.67 2.81
CA SER A 183 13.34 -33.10 4.14
C SER A 183 11.89 -32.62 4.30
N PRO A 184 11.24 -32.86 5.45
CA PRO A 184 9.86 -32.43 5.66
C PRO A 184 9.74 -30.90 5.55
N ASN A 185 8.81 -30.46 4.71
CA ASN A 185 8.39 -29.06 4.68
C ASN A 185 7.57 -28.77 5.94
N GLY A 186 8.10 -27.91 6.83
CA GLY A 186 7.38 -27.59 8.06
C GLY A 186 8.26 -27.06 9.19
N PRO A 187 7.77 -27.14 10.44
CA PRO A 187 8.43 -26.63 11.64
C PRO A 187 9.86 -27.16 11.82
N THR A 188 10.12 -28.40 11.40
CA THR A 188 11.41 -29.08 11.52
C THR A 188 12.34 -28.89 10.32
N MET A 189 11.95 -28.07 9.34
CA MET A 189 12.77 -27.80 8.16
C MET A 189 14.15 -27.23 8.57
N PRO A 190 15.27 -27.86 8.17
CA PRO A 190 16.59 -27.39 8.58
C PRO A 190 16.94 -26.08 7.87
N CYS A 191 17.41 -25.11 8.65
CA CYS A 191 17.85 -23.80 8.22
C CYS A 191 19.30 -23.56 8.63
N CYS A 192 19.99 -22.64 7.96
CA CYS A 192 21.42 -22.41 8.18
C CYS A 192 21.82 -22.14 9.65
N GLY A 193 21.08 -21.35 10.43
CA GLY A 193 21.39 -21.14 11.85
C GLY A 193 22.59 -20.20 12.16
N ALA A 194 23.43 -19.87 11.18
CA ALA A 194 24.56 -18.94 11.36
C ALA A 194 24.11 -17.52 11.77
N PRO A 195 24.97 -16.70 12.40
CA PRO A 195 24.64 -15.32 12.73
C PRO A 195 24.17 -14.51 11.52
N ARG A 196 23.01 -13.85 11.64
CA ARG A 196 22.44 -13.03 10.57
C ARG A 196 23.31 -11.80 10.29
N ALA A 197 23.36 -11.37 9.03
CA ALA A 197 23.93 -10.07 8.71
C ALA A 197 22.99 -8.94 9.18
N GLU A 198 23.54 -7.77 9.50
CA GLU A 198 22.77 -6.64 9.98
C GLU A 198 21.69 -6.21 8.97
N GLY A 199 20.47 -5.97 9.47
CA GLY A 199 19.33 -5.59 8.64
C GLY A 199 18.81 -6.68 7.68
N ARG A 200 19.34 -7.91 7.72
CA ARG A 200 18.98 -8.99 6.78
C ARG A 200 18.43 -10.24 7.49
N PRO A 201 17.56 -11.01 6.82
CA PRO A 201 17.04 -12.27 7.35
C PRO A 201 18.06 -13.44 7.26
N TYR A 202 19.16 -13.24 6.54
CA TYR A 202 20.18 -14.25 6.24
C TYR A 202 21.57 -13.79 6.67
N CYS A 203 22.50 -14.73 6.85
CA CYS A 203 23.93 -14.44 7.02
C CYS A 203 24.53 -13.83 5.74
N ALA A 204 25.78 -13.34 5.80
CA ALA A 204 26.43 -12.71 4.64
C ALA A 204 26.44 -13.62 3.40
N ALA A 205 26.77 -14.90 3.58
CA ALA A 205 26.82 -15.90 2.50
C ALA A 205 25.43 -16.15 1.87
N HIS A 206 24.43 -16.48 2.68
CA HIS A 206 23.08 -16.78 2.18
C HIS A 206 22.32 -15.55 1.67
N ALA A 207 22.66 -14.36 2.17
CA ALA A 207 22.14 -13.13 1.61
C ALA A 207 22.63 -12.92 0.17
N ALA A 208 23.85 -13.37 -0.17
CA ALA A 208 24.34 -13.34 -1.55
C ALA A 208 23.58 -14.33 -2.45
N VAL A 209 23.27 -15.53 -1.95
CA VAL A 209 22.53 -16.56 -2.68
C VAL A 209 21.07 -16.15 -2.94
N SER A 210 20.40 -15.57 -1.94
CA SER A 210 18.99 -15.15 -2.06
C SER A 210 18.81 -13.95 -2.99
N ARG A 211 19.83 -13.11 -3.16
CA ARG A 211 19.83 -12.04 -4.15
C ARG A 211 20.21 -12.62 -5.51
N ARG A 212 19.33 -13.40 -6.14
CA ARG A 212 19.42 -13.54 -7.59
C ARG A 212 19.10 -12.19 -8.22
N THR A 213 20.10 -11.67 -8.92
CA THR A 213 20.06 -10.55 -9.84
C THR A 213 18.85 -10.66 -10.75
N ALA A 214 18.03 -9.59 -10.74
CA ALA A 214 17.08 -9.29 -11.80
C ALA A 214 17.83 -9.05 -13.12
#